data_AF-A0A2M4C439-F1
#
_entry.id   AF-A0A2M4C439-F1
#
_cell.length_a   1.000
_cell.length_b   1.000
_cell.length_c   1.000
_cell.angle_alpha   90.00
_cell.angle_beta   90.00
_cell.angle_gamma   90.00
#
_symmetry.space_group_name_H-M   'P 1'
#
loop_
_entity.id
_entity.type
_entity.pdbx_description
1 polymer ?
#
loop_
_entity_poly.entity_id
_entity_poly.type
_entity_poly.pdbx_seq_one_letter_code
_entity_poly.pdbx_strand_id
1 'polypeptide(L)'
;MVFTSIINFVRARGPDEFWRKRKIFKLSAHYIGRRRNCYSIAIRNVNRALVYATKSRELKKQDMRDLWTTRVNAGCEQHGMQFEAFQYGLYRNDILLNRKVLADLAIWEPRTFEALAHISQQVPEEESGDK
;
A
#
# COMPACT_ATOMS: atom_id res chain seq x y z
N MET A 1 19.89 57.54 -23.27
CA MET A 1 18.78 57.33 -22.30
C MET A 1 17.54 56.90 -23.07
N VAL A 2 17.29 55.60 -23.22
CA VAL A 2 16.12 55.07 -23.95
C VAL A 2 15.42 54.01 -23.11
N PHE A 3 14.93 54.40 -21.93
CA PHE A 3 14.15 53.51 -21.04
C PHE A 3 13.09 54.26 -20.21
N THR A 4 12.53 55.37 -20.71
CA THR A 4 11.50 56.15 -19.99
C THR A 4 10.10 56.05 -20.60
N SER A 5 9.85 55.14 -21.55
CA SER A 5 8.52 54.93 -22.11
C SER A 5 7.63 54.09 -21.18
N ILE A 6 6.50 54.66 -20.73
CA ILE A 6 5.48 54.07 -19.83
C ILE A 6 5.03 52.66 -20.26
N ILE A 7 5.06 52.36 -21.57
CA ILE A 7 4.68 51.06 -22.15
C ILE A 7 5.48 49.87 -21.57
N ASN A 8 6.77 50.06 -21.27
CA ASN A 8 7.61 49.01 -20.68
C ASN A 8 7.42 48.85 -19.16
N PHE A 9 6.72 49.79 -18.52
CA PHE A 9 6.30 49.70 -17.12
C PHE A 9 5.01 48.90 -16.94
N VAL A 10 4.25 48.66 -18.03
CA VAL A 10 3.07 47.80 -18.03
C VAL A 10 3.55 46.35 -18.08
N ARG A 11 3.94 45.81 -16.92
CA ARG A 11 4.30 44.39 -16.76
C ARG A 11 3.04 43.53 -16.93
N ALA A 12 2.62 43.30 -18.17
CA ALA A 12 1.50 42.40 -18.46
C ALA A 12 1.84 40.99 -17.96
N ARG A 13 0.97 40.37 -17.17
CA ARG A 13 1.14 38.96 -16.79
C ARG A 13 1.02 38.11 -18.06
N GLY A 14 2.08 37.37 -18.39
CA GLY A 14 2.08 36.44 -19.52
C GLY A 14 1.16 35.22 -19.31
N PRO A 15 1.09 34.32 -20.32
CA PRO A 15 0.22 33.13 -20.27
C PRO A 15 0.66 32.06 -19.25
N ASP A 16 1.82 32.23 -18.61
CA ASP A 16 2.38 31.27 -17.65
C ASP A 16 1.45 30.98 -16.47
N GLU A 17 0.68 31.97 -16.00
CA GLU A 17 -0.29 31.78 -14.93
C GLU A 17 -1.37 30.76 -15.32
N PHE A 18 -1.84 30.82 -16.57
CA PHE A 18 -2.82 29.89 -17.11
C PHE A 18 -2.27 28.45 -17.16
N TRP A 19 -1.05 28.27 -17.67
CA TRP A 19 -0.42 26.95 -17.75
C TRP A 19 -0.15 26.34 -16.37
N ARG A 20 0.24 27.14 -15.39
CA ARG A 20 0.38 26.72 -13.97
C ARG A 20 -0.94 26.21 -13.40
N LYS A 21 -2.04 26.96 -13.58
CA LYS A 21 -3.39 26.53 -13.12
C LYS A 21 -3.86 25.28 -13.85
N ARG A 22 -3.62 25.19 -15.17
CA ARG A 22 -3.98 24.02 -15.99
C ARG A 22 -3.29 22.74 -15.51
N LYS A 23 -2.04 22.79 -15.03
CA LYS A 23 -1.36 21.62 -14.43
C LYS A 23 -2.11 21.10 -13.20
N ILE A 24 -2.59 21.98 -12.33
CA ILE A 24 -3.37 21.60 -11.14
C ILE A 24 -4.74 21.04 -11.54
N PHE A 25 -5.41 21.67 -12.51
CA PHE A 25 -6.71 21.16 -12.98
C PHE A 25 -6.63 19.79 -13.66
N LYS A 26 -5.50 19.45 -14.29
CA LYS A 26 -5.26 18.09 -14.78
C LYS A 26 -5.27 17.06 -13.63
N LEU A 27 -4.69 17.40 -12.49
CA LEU A 27 -4.66 16.52 -11.31
C LEU A 27 -6.03 16.43 -10.62
N SER A 28 -6.81 17.50 -10.63
CA SER A 28 -8.14 17.55 -10.00
C SER A 28 -9.30 17.19 -10.93
N ALA A 29 -9.04 16.68 -12.14
CA ALA A 29 -10.06 16.50 -13.17
C ALA A 29 -11.24 15.61 -12.72
N HIS A 30 -10.94 14.59 -11.91
CA HIS A 30 -11.93 13.65 -11.39
C HIS A 30 -12.51 14.04 -10.02
N TYR A 31 -12.21 15.25 -9.52
CA TYR A 31 -12.81 15.72 -8.28
C TYR A 31 -14.27 16.12 -8.49
N ILE A 32 -15.06 16.05 -7.42
CA ILE A 32 -16.49 16.38 -7.46
C ILE A 32 -16.69 17.87 -7.12
N GLY A 33 -17.59 18.52 -7.86
CA GLY A 33 -18.04 19.90 -7.61
C GLY A 33 -16.93 20.95 -7.73
N ARG A 34 -16.95 21.97 -6.87
CA ARG A 34 -16.03 23.13 -6.93
C ARG A 34 -14.54 22.75 -6.81
N ARG A 35 -14.24 21.58 -6.27
CA ARG A 35 -12.85 21.08 -6.09
C ARG A 35 -12.15 20.81 -7.42
N ARG A 36 -12.91 20.61 -8.51
CA ARG A 36 -12.38 20.43 -9.87
C ARG A 36 -12.24 21.74 -10.65
N ASN A 37 -13.07 22.74 -10.33
CA ASN A 37 -13.26 23.96 -11.14
C ASN A 37 -12.60 25.21 -10.52
N CYS A 38 -12.54 25.32 -9.19
CA CYS A 38 -12.05 26.51 -8.51
C CYS A 38 -10.59 26.31 -8.05
N TYR A 39 -9.65 27.07 -8.60
CA TYR A 39 -8.21 26.90 -8.35
C TYR A 39 -7.83 26.88 -6.86
N SER A 40 -8.32 27.86 -6.07
CA SER A 40 -8.02 27.97 -4.64
C SER A 40 -8.52 26.79 -3.81
N ILE A 41 -9.54 26.08 -4.28
CA ILE A 41 -10.06 24.86 -3.64
C ILE A 41 -9.29 23.65 -4.17
N ALA A 42 -9.07 23.58 -5.49
CA ALA A 42 -8.37 22.50 -6.16
C ALA A 42 -6.96 22.30 -5.59
N ILE A 43 -6.16 23.36 -5.47
CA ILE A 43 -4.77 23.28 -5.00
C ILE A 43 -4.68 22.68 -3.58
N ARG A 44 -5.56 23.09 -2.68
CA ARG A 44 -5.61 22.57 -1.30
C ARG A 44 -5.94 21.08 -1.26
N ASN A 45 -6.90 20.65 -2.08
CA ASN A 45 -7.30 19.25 -2.15
C ASN A 45 -6.23 18.39 -2.83
N VAL A 46 -5.62 18.87 -3.93
CA VAL A 46 -4.53 18.17 -4.62
C VAL A 46 -3.35 17.96 -3.69
N ASN A 47 -2.92 18.99 -2.95
CA ASN A 47 -1.83 18.85 -1.98
C ASN A 47 -2.15 17.81 -0.90
N ARG A 48 -3.38 17.83 -0.37
CA ARG A 48 -3.83 16.83 0.62
C ARG A 48 -3.86 15.42 0.02
N ALA A 49 -4.33 15.26 -1.21
CA ALA A 49 -4.36 13.97 -1.90
C ALA A 49 -2.95 13.43 -2.17
N LEU A 50 -1.99 14.29 -2.52
CA LEU A 50 -0.60 13.88 -2.72
C LEU A 50 0.05 13.40 -1.41
N VAL A 51 -0.21 14.07 -0.29
CA VAL A 51 0.24 13.64 1.04
C VAL A 51 -0.40 12.31 1.45
N TYR A 52 -1.69 12.11 1.15
CA TYR A 52 -2.30 10.80 1.39
C TYR A 52 -1.75 9.73 0.46
N ALA A 53 -1.51 10.03 -0.81
CA ALA A 53 -0.95 9.07 -1.75
C ALA A 53 0.42 8.55 -1.31
N THR A 54 1.28 9.38 -0.70
CA THR A 54 2.56 8.91 -0.14
C THR A 54 2.33 8.01 1.07
N LYS A 55 1.54 8.46 2.05
CA LYS A 55 1.21 7.68 3.26
C LYS A 55 0.54 6.35 2.94
N SER A 56 -0.44 6.34 2.03
CA SER A 56 -1.18 5.15 1.64
C SER A 56 -0.31 4.09 0.94
N ARG A 57 0.82 4.45 0.31
CA ARG A 57 1.75 3.44 -0.26
C ARG A 57 2.44 2.64 0.83
N GLU A 58 2.70 3.26 1.98
CA GLU A 58 3.29 2.59 3.14
C GLU A 58 2.23 1.75 3.85
N LEU A 59 1.05 2.33 4.13
CA LEU A 59 -0.07 1.64 4.79
C LEU A 59 -0.56 0.43 4.00
N LYS A 60 -0.62 0.51 2.66
CA LYS A 60 -1.03 -0.62 1.81
C LYS A 60 -0.20 -1.88 2.09
N LYS A 61 1.07 -1.76 2.46
CA LYS A 61 1.91 -2.93 2.78
C LYS A 61 1.46 -3.60 4.08
N GLN A 62 1.03 -2.80 5.07
CA GLN A 62 0.49 -3.28 6.34
C GLN A 62 -0.88 -3.91 6.13
N ASP A 63 -1.80 -3.21 5.45
CA ASP A 63 -3.15 -3.70 5.14
C ASP A 63 -3.11 -5.07 4.42
N MET A 64 -2.20 -5.23 3.45
CA MET A 64 -2.03 -6.50 2.74
C MET A 64 -1.46 -7.60 3.64
N ARG A 65 -0.53 -7.26 4.54
CA ARG A 65 0.04 -8.22 5.49
C ARG A 65 -1.01 -8.72 6.47
N ASP A 66 -1.88 -7.82 6.94
CA ASP A 66 -2.98 -8.15 7.85
C ASP A 66 -3.98 -9.05 7.13
N LEU A 67 -4.37 -8.69 5.91
CA LEU A 67 -5.26 -9.51 5.07
C LEU A 67 -4.71 -10.93 4.84
N TRP A 68 -3.42 -11.07 4.51
CA TRP A 68 -2.80 -12.38 4.34
C TRP A 68 -2.79 -13.16 5.65
N THR A 69 -2.53 -12.50 6.77
CA THR A 69 -2.55 -13.15 8.09
C THR A 69 -3.95 -13.67 8.42
N THR A 70 -5.00 -12.87 8.18
CA THR A 70 -6.39 -13.30 8.36
C THR A 70 -6.75 -14.50 7.48
N ARG A 71 -6.31 -14.50 6.21
CA ARG A 71 -6.56 -15.61 5.28
C ARG A 71 -5.86 -16.90 5.71
N VAL A 72 -4.59 -16.82 6.09
CA VAL A 72 -3.86 -17.99 6.57
C VAL A 72 -4.47 -18.49 7.88
N ASN A 73 -4.86 -17.59 8.79
CA ASN A 73 -5.53 -17.99 10.03
C ASN A 73 -6.82 -18.78 9.76
N ALA A 74 -7.66 -18.31 8.82
CA ALA A 74 -8.86 -19.06 8.43
C ALA A 74 -8.54 -20.44 7.84
N GLY A 75 -7.46 -20.57 7.06
CA GLY A 75 -6.98 -21.88 6.57
C GLY A 75 -6.50 -22.77 7.71
N CYS A 76 -5.72 -22.23 8.65
CA CYS A 76 -5.24 -22.93 9.84
C CYS A 76 -6.39 -23.42 10.73
N GLU A 77 -7.44 -22.60 10.91
CA GLU A 77 -8.64 -22.96 11.67
C GLU A 77 -9.36 -24.19 11.08
N GLN A 78 -9.39 -24.33 9.75
CA GLN A 78 -9.96 -25.53 9.10
C GLN A 78 -9.21 -26.82 9.44
N HIS A 79 -7.91 -26.71 9.76
CA HIS A 79 -7.06 -27.82 10.18
C HIS A 79 -6.90 -27.89 11.71
N GLY A 80 -7.68 -27.12 12.47
CA GLY A 80 -7.69 -27.17 13.93
C GLY A 80 -6.45 -26.59 14.61
N MET A 81 -5.70 -25.71 13.94
CA MET A 81 -4.48 -25.10 14.48
C MET A 81 -4.54 -23.57 14.49
N GLN A 82 -3.79 -22.95 15.39
CA GLN A 82 -3.63 -21.50 15.46
C GLN A 82 -2.48 -21.03 14.55
N PHE A 83 -2.63 -19.85 13.94
CA PHE A 83 -1.62 -19.29 13.04
C PHE A 83 -0.21 -19.17 13.67
N GLU A 84 -0.11 -18.79 14.94
CA GLU A 84 1.19 -18.62 15.62
C GLU A 84 1.93 -19.96 15.74
N ALA A 85 1.22 -21.02 16.12
CA ALA A 85 1.77 -22.38 16.18
C ALA A 85 2.17 -22.89 14.79
N PHE A 86 1.36 -22.61 13.77
CA PHE A 86 1.68 -22.95 12.38
C PHE A 86 2.93 -22.22 11.89
N GLN A 87 3.03 -20.91 12.12
CA GLN A 87 4.20 -20.12 11.71
C GLN A 87 5.46 -20.59 12.44
N TYR A 88 5.36 -20.93 13.72
CA TYR A 88 6.46 -21.46 14.51
C TYR A 88 6.92 -22.83 13.98
N GLY A 89 5.99 -23.74 13.68
CA GLY A 89 6.32 -25.06 13.13
C GLY A 89 6.98 -24.97 11.75
N LEU A 90 6.52 -24.09 10.87
CA LEU A 90 7.18 -23.85 9.59
C LEU A 90 8.61 -23.29 9.76
N TYR A 91 8.82 -22.38 10.71
CA TYR A 91 10.14 -21.84 10.99
C TYR A 91 11.10 -22.92 11.53
N ARG A 92 10.63 -23.80 12.42
CA ARG A 92 11.41 -24.92 12.96
C ARG A 92 11.79 -25.97 11.92
N ASN A 93 10.98 -26.13 10.89
CA ASN A 93 11.25 -27.02 9.76
C ASN A 93 12.04 -26.32 8.62
N ASP A 94 12.61 -25.13 8.86
CA ASP A 94 13.36 -24.32 7.88
C ASP A 94 12.57 -23.95 6.61
N ILE A 95 11.24 -23.91 6.68
CA ILE A 95 10.36 -23.56 5.56
C ILE A 95 10.12 -22.04 5.56
N LEU A 96 10.95 -21.32 4.81
CA LEU A 96 10.92 -19.85 4.70
C LEU A 96 9.88 -19.34 3.68
N LEU A 97 8.59 -19.61 3.93
CA LEU A 97 7.50 -19.14 3.08
C LEU A 97 6.92 -17.79 3.53
N ASN A 98 6.68 -16.91 2.55
CA ASN A 98 6.01 -15.63 2.78
C ASN A 98 4.51 -15.82 3.00
N ARG A 99 3.90 -14.97 3.84
CA ARG A 99 2.45 -14.97 4.12
C ARG A 99 1.58 -14.81 2.89
N LYS A 100 2.05 -14.06 1.89
CA LYS A 100 1.36 -13.94 0.60
C LYS A 100 1.19 -15.31 -0.06
N VAL A 101 2.29 -16.07 -0.17
CA VAL A 101 2.29 -17.39 -0.81
C VAL A 101 1.44 -18.37 0.00
N LEU A 102 1.57 -18.34 1.34
CA LEU A 102 0.73 -19.17 2.22
C LEU A 102 -0.76 -18.86 2.05
N ALA A 103 -1.13 -17.59 1.94
CA ALA A 103 -2.52 -17.19 1.70
C ALA A 103 -3.01 -17.63 0.31
N ASP A 104 -2.16 -17.57 -0.71
CA ASP A 104 -2.52 -18.03 -2.07
C ASP A 104 -2.69 -19.56 -2.09
N LEU A 105 -1.82 -20.31 -1.40
CA LEU A 105 -1.93 -21.77 -1.25
C LEU A 105 -3.21 -22.17 -0.49
N ALA A 106 -3.54 -21.46 0.58
CA ALA A 106 -4.76 -21.72 1.35
C ALA A 106 -6.05 -21.56 0.52
N ILE A 107 -6.03 -20.70 -0.50
CA ILE A 107 -7.19 -20.45 -1.38
C ILE A 107 -7.23 -21.44 -2.55
N TRP A 108 -6.12 -21.59 -3.25
CA TRP A 108 -6.09 -22.28 -4.55
C TRP A 108 -5.64 -23.73 -4.45
N GLU A 109 -4.79 -24.07 -3.48
CA GLU A 109 -4.14 -25.38 -3.36
C GLU A 109 -4.33 -25.96 -1.95
N PRO A 110 -5.57 -26.35 -1.58
CA PRO A 110 -5.89 -26.79 -0.23
C PRO A 110 -5.11 -28.04 0.18
N ARG A 111 -4.81 -28.94 -0.77
CA ARG A 111 -4.02 -30.17 -0.52
C ARG A 111 -2.58 -29.85 -0.14
N THR A 112 -1.97 -28.87 -0.80
CA THR A 112 -0.61 -28.42 -0.46
C THR A 112 -0.59 -27.74 0.89
N PHE A 113 -1.62 -26.94 1.19
CA PHE A 113 -1.75 -26.28 2.49
C PHE A 113 -1.96 -27.29 3.63
N GLU A 114 -2.76 -28.34 3.41
CA GLU A 114 -2.95 -29.46 4.34
C GLU A 114 -1.62 -30.19 4.62
N ALA A 115 -0.84 -30.50 3.58
CA ALA A 115 0.49 -31.11 3.75
C ALA A 115 1.42 -30.21 4.58
N LEU A 116 1.42 -28.89 4.35
CA LEU A 116 2.19 -27.94 5.15
C LEU A 116 1.72 -27.90 6.60
N ALA A 117 0.41 -27.98 6.85
CA ALA A 117 -0.15 -28.05 8.19
C ALA A 117 0.34 -29.32 8.92
N HIS A 118 0.33 -30.48 8.25
CA HIS A 118 0.87 -31.72 8.83
C HIS A 118 2.37 -31.63 9.12
N ILE A 119 3.17 -31.11 8.20
CA ILE A 119 4.61 -30.91 8.42
C ILE A 119 4.85 -29.98 9.61
N SER A 120 4.06 -28.91 9.72
CA SER A 120 4.14 -27.97 10.84
C SER A 120 3.79 -28.59 12.20
N GLN A 121 3.00 -29.66 12.23
CA GLN A 121 2.69 -30.40 13.47
C GLN A 121 3.79 -31.40 13.84
N GLN A 122 4.47 -31.95 12.84
CA GLN A 122 5.60 -32.87 13.00
C GLN A 122 6.90 -32.12 13.32
N VAL A 123 6.85 -31.22 14.31
CA VAL A 123 8.07 -30.55 14.79
C VAL A 123 8.93 -31.61 15.48
N PRO A 124 10.14 -31.92 14.98
CA PRO A 124 11.06 -32.78 15.73
C PRO A 124 11.42 -32.09 17.04
N GLU A 125 11.34 -32.81 18.16
CA GLU A 125 11.81 -32.35 19.49
C GLU A 125 13.35 -32.27 19.56
N GLU A 126 14.00 -31.81 18.49
CA GLU A 126 15.45 -31.71 18.43
C GLU A 126 15.91 -30.41 19.11
N GLU A 127 16.37 -30.63 20.34
CA GLU A 127 17.22 -29.82 21.22
C GLU A 127 16.65 -28.48 21.73
N SER A 128 16.02 -28.59 22.90
CA SER A 128 16.16 -27.61 23.98
C SER A 128 17.65 -27.47 24.36
N GLY A 129 18.42 -26.77 23.54
CA GLY A 129 19.88 -26.73 23.69
C GLY A 129 20.55 -25.68 22.82
N ASP A 130 20.24 -24.40 23.03
CA ASP A 130 21.30 -23.42 23.30
C ASP A 130 20.72 -22.08 23.77
N LYS A 131 21.55 -21.38 24.54
CA LYS A 131 21.28 -20.22 25.39
C LYS A 131 20.57 -19.03 24.74
#